data_AF-A0A0A6PCR3-F1
#
_entry.id   AF-A0A0A6PCR3-F1
#
_cell.length_a   1.000
_cell.length_b   1.000
_cell.length_c   1.000
_cell.angle_alpha   90.00
_cell.angle_beta   90.00
_cell.angle_gamma   90.00
#
_symmetry.space_group_name_H-M   'P 1'
#
loop_
_entity.id
_entity.type
_entity.pdbx_description
1 polymer ?
#
loop_
_entity_poly.entity_id
_entity_poly.type
_entity_poly.pdbx_seq_one_letter_code
_entity_poly.pdbx_strand_id
1 'polypeptide(L)'
;MSLDKNVIVGIFHSSAIIHRETFYQIGGYREIHTPCSDMDLYARLAETGKAILTVPECLVMYRVHSNALSIDKAFDLRKKHHFTIENTQRRRAGQTELSWEAFLKTRWQKPWYRYPKRRTDWGIILYKKAGLYYGKRQFFKLIGTLFMALLIAPEHVVKRVILQIRTIGHQYE
;
A
#
# COMPACT_ATOMS: atom_id res chain seq x y z
N MET A 1 21.21 1.62 10.31
CA MET A 1 19.96 2.40 10.14
C MET A 1 18.82 1.55 10.67
N SER A 2 18.37 1.76 11.91
CA SER A 2 17.25 0.99 12.45
C SER A 2 15.98 1.40 11.69
N LEU A 3 15.41 0.48 10.92
CA LEU A 3 14.08 0.69 10.35
C LEU A 3 13.13 0.98 11.51
N ASP A 4 12.44 2.13 11.44
CA ASP A 4 11.35 2.42 12.36
C ASP A 4 10.40 1.20 12.35
N LYS A 5 10.11 0.67 13.54
CA LYS A 5 9.31 -0.54 13.74
C LYS A 5 7.93 -0.42 13.08
N ASN A 6 7.46 0.79 12.78
CA ASN A 6 6.19 1.06 12.13
C ASN A 6 6.25 1.19 10.61
N VAL A 7 7.42 1.23 10.00
CA VAL A 7 7.55 1.43 8.54
C VAL A 7 7.50 0.10 7.81
N ILE A 8 6.55 -0.01 6.88
CA ILE A 8 6.45 -1.12 5.95
C ILE A 8 7.12 -0.69 4.65
N VAL A 9 8.06 -1.52 4.21
CA VAL A 9 8.82 -1.28 2.99
C VAL A 9 7.91 -1.50 1.80
N GLY A 10 7.63 -0.43 1.05
CA GLY A 10 6.92 -0.48 -0.21
C GLY A 10 7.89 -0.44 -1.37
N ILE A 11 7.99 -1.53 -2.14
CA ILE A 11 8.80 -1.62 -3.35
C ILE A 11 7.90 -1.94 -4.53
N PHE A 12 8.14 -1.31 -5.68
CA PHE A 12 7.47 -1.71 -6.91
C PHE A 12 7.91 -3.11 -7.30
N HIS A 13 6.98 -4.06 -7.23
CA HIS A 13 7.34 -5.47 -7.33
C HIS A 13 8.09 -5.82 -8.63
N SER A 14 7.67 -5.24 -9.75
CA SER A 14 8.28 -5.43 -11.07
C SER A 14 9.70 -4.87 -11.21
N SER A 15 10.18 -4.07 -10.25
CA SER A 15 11.54 -3.51 -10.26
C SER A 15 12.47 -4.15 -9.23
N ALA A 16 12.01 -5.16 -8.49
CA ALA A 16 12.77 -5.71 -7.38
C ALA A 16 13.73 -6.82 -7.84
N ILE A 17 14.99 -6.72 -7.41
CA ILE A 17 15.98 -7.80 -7.49
C ILE A 17 16.24 -8.28 -6.06
N ILE A 18 16.13 -9.58 -5.83
CA ILE A 18 16.18 -10.16 -4.48
C ILE A 18 17.28 -11.22 -4.42
N HIS A 19 18.11 -11.16 -3.39
CA HIS A 19 19.13 -12.17 -3.12
C HIS A 19 18.49 -13.55 -2.92
N ARG A 20 18.82 -14.51 -3.80
CA ARG A 20 18.18 -15.82 -3.91
C ARG A 20 18.12 -16.57 -2.58
N GLU A 21 19.25 -16.72 -1.89
CA GLU A 21 19.31 -17.50 -0.65
C GLU A 21 18.42 -16.89 0.44
N THR A 22 18.37 -15.57 0.50
CA THR A 22 17.55 -14.86 1.50
C THR A 22 16.07 -15.03 1.20
N PHE A 23 15.67 -15.02 -0.07
CA PHE A 23 14.30 -15.29 -0.48
C PHE A 23 13.83 -16.67 -0.01
N TYR A 24 14.66 -17.70 -0.21
CA TYR A 24 14.33 -19.06 0.24
C TYR A 24 14.39 -19.21 1.77
N GLN A 25 15.36 -18.59 2.43
CA GLN A 25 15.50 -18.61 3.89
C GLN A 25 14.25 -18.07 4.59
N ILE A 26 13.61 -17.03 4.05
CA ILE A 26 12.37 -16.49 4.63
C ILE A 26 11.11 -17.23 4.17
N GLY A 27 11.22 -18.24 3.31
CA GLY A 27 10.10 -19.04 2.80
C GLY A 27 9.33 -18.44 1.61
N GLY A 28 9.89 -17.46 0.89
CA GLY A 28 9.28 -16.91 -0.32
C GLY A 28 7.92 -16.23 -0.11
N TYR A 29 7.02 -16.29 -1.10
CA TYR A 29 5.67 -15.72 -1.02
C TYR A 29 4.73 -16.60 -0.20
N ARG A 30 3.79 -15.97 0.51
CA ARG A 30 2.77 -16.67 1.32
C ARG A 30 1.37 -16.36 0.80
N GLU A 31 0.62 -17.39 0.43
CA GLU A 31 -0.72 -17.24 -0.16
C GLU A 31 -1.73 -16.58 0.80
N ILE A 32 -1.56 -16.76 2.11
CA ILE A 32 -2.44 -16.14 3.12
C ILE A 32 -2.47 -14.61 3.00
N HIS A 33 -1.42 -14.00 2.43
CA HIS A 33 -1.32 -12.56 2.21
C HIS A 33 -1.82 -12.09 0.84
N THR A 34 -2.17 -12.98 -0.08
CA THR A 34 -2.65 -12.62 -1.43
C THR A 34 -3.90 -11.72 -1.35
N PRO A 35 -3.95 -10.58 -2.08
CA PRO A 35 -3.02 -10.13 -3.13
C PRO A 35 -1.86 -9.24 -2.65
N CYS A 36 -1.67 -9.07 -1.34
CA CYS A 36 -0.60 -8.26 -0.71
C CYS A 36 0.63 -9.09 -0.32
N SER A 37 0.91 -10.19 -1.04
CA SER A 37 2.00 -11.11 -0.71
C SER A 37 3.38 -10.48 -0.90
N ASP A 38 3.49 -9.51 -1.80
CA ASP A 38 4.68 -8.67 -2.02
C ASP A 38 5.03 -7.85 -0.77
N MET A 39 4.04 -7.22 -0.16
CA MET A 39 4.19 -6.42 1.04
C MET A 39 4.64 -7.27 2.24
N ASP A 40 4.08 -8.47 2.39
CA ASP A 40 4.53 -9.41 3.43
C ASP A 40 5.97 -9.88 3.17
N LEU A 41 6.31 -10.16 1.91
CA LEU A 41 7.66 -10.57 1.52
C LEU A 41 8.68 -9.48 1.87
N TYR A 42 8.44 -8.22 1.50
CA TYR A 42 9.37 -7.13 1.77
C TYR A 42 9.50 -6.82 3.26
N ALA A 43 8.41 -6.95 4.02
CA ALA A 43 8.47 -6.86 5.47
C ALA A 43 9.40 -7.93 6.07
N ARG A 44 9.27 -9.19 5.67
CA ARG A 44 10.14 -10.28 6.14
C ARG A 44 11.59 -10.15 5.65
N LEU A 45 11.82 -9.69 4.42
CA LEU A 45 13.16 -9.39 3.92
C LEU A 45 13.84 -8.33 4.78
N ALA A 46 13.12 -7.26 5.12
CA ALA A 46 13.62 -6.19 5.99
C ALA A 46 13.93 -6.68 7.41
N GLU A 47 13.23 -7.70 7.89
CA GLU A 47 13.43 -8.32 9.21
C GLU A 47 14.70 -9.20 9.27
N THR A 48 15.34 -9.54 8.13
CA THR A 48 16.59 -10.33 8.10
C THR A 48 17.84 -9.54 8.49
N GLY A 49 17.74 -8.21 8.61
CA GLY A 49 18.89 -7.33 8.84
C GLY A 49 19.73 -7.04 7.59
N LYS A 50 19.40 -7.62 6.43
CA LYS A 50 20.06 -7.28 5.16
C LYS A 50 19.65 -5.89 4.67
N ALA A 51 20.59 -5.24 3.97
CA ALA A 51 20.33 -3.94 3.37
C ALA A 51 19.28 -4.03 2.27
N ILE A 52 18.34 -3.08 2.27
CA ILE A 52 17.41 -2.84 1.18
C ILE A 52 17.85 -1.53 0.53
N LEU A 53 18.29 -1.62 -0.73
CA LEU A 53 18.84 -0.50 -1.48
C LEU A 53 17.89 -0.13 -2.61
N THR A 54 17.79 1.17 -2.89
CA THR A 54 17.02 1.72 -4.00
C THR A 54 17.95 2.45 -4.96
N VAL A 55 17.75 2.21 -6.24
CA VAL A 55 18.42 2.94 -7.33
C VAL A 55 17.64 4.25 -7.55
N PRO A 56 18.29 5.44 -7.45
CA PRO A 56 17.59 6.73 -7.53
C PRO A 56 17.06 7.05 -8.94
N GLU A 57 17.42 6.28 -9.96
CA GLU A 57 16.96 6.41 -11.34
C GLU A 57 15.57 5.79 -11.56
N CYS A 58 14.76 6.43 -12.40
CA CYS A 58 13.47 5.88 -12.82
C CYS A 58 13.67 4.77 -13.86
N LEU A 59 13.74 3.52 -13.40
CA LEU A 59 13.98 2.35 -14.26
C LEU A 59 12.71 1.64 -14.73
N VAL A 60 11.54 1.97 -14.18
CA VAL A 60 10.28 1.29 -14.49
C VAL A 60 9.13 2.28 -14.67
N MET A 61 8.47 2.21 -15.82
CA MET A 61 7.18 2.87 -16.06
C MET A 61 6.05 1.88 -15.81
N TYR A 62 5.29 2.08 -14.73
CA TYR A 62 4.16 1.23 -14.40
C TYR A 62 2.88 1.68 -15.13
N ARG A 63 2.20 0.76 -15.82
CA ARG A 63 0.92 1.04 -16.49
C ARG A 63 -0.22 1.14 -15.48
N VAL A 64 -0.84 2.32 -15.39
CA VAL A 64 -2.09 2.52 -14.65
C VAL A 64 -3.28 2.33 -15.59
N HIS A 65 -4.21 1.44 -15.26
CA HIS A 65 -5.40 1.18 -16.06
C HIS A 65 -6.62 0.86 -15.17
N SER A 66 -7.84 1.05 -15.69
CA SER A 66 -9.07 0.90 -14.89
C SER A 66 -9.33 -0.52 -14.39
N ASN A 67 -8.81 -1.52 -15.09
CA ASN A 67 -9.02 -2.93 -14.76
C ASN A 67 -7.97 -3.47 -13.78
N ALA A 68 -7.12 -2.60 -13.21
CA ALA A 68 -6.15 -3.07 -12.23
C ALA A 68 -6.88 -3.58 -10.98
N LEU A 69 -6.42 -4.70 -10.42
CA LEU A 69 -6.99 -5.33 -9.22
C LEU A 69 -7.17 -4.33 -8.07
N SER A 70 -6.22 -3.41 -7.95
CA SER A 70 -6.16 -2.36 -6.94
C SER A 70 -7.17 -1.22 -7.17
N ILE A 71 -8.03 -1.32 -8.18
CA ILE A 71 -9.18 -0.44 -8.45
C ILE A 71 -10.48 -1.24 -8.34
N ASP A 72 -10.54 -2.39 -9.02
CA ASP A 72 -11.74 -3.25 -9.07
C ASP A 72 -12.07 -3.85 -7.68
N LYS A 73 -11.09 -4.47 -7.03
CA LYS A 73 -11.22 -5.10 -5.71
C LYS A 73 -10.55 -4.29 -4.61
N ALA A 74 -10.59 -2.97 -4.73
CA ALA A 74 -9.78 -2.08 -3.89
C ALA A 74 -10.06 -2.26 -2.39
N PHE A 75 -11.31 -2.39 -1.96
CA PHE A 75 -11.63 -2.59 -0.52
C PHE A 75 -11.12 -3.91 0.04
N ASP A 76 -11.19 -5.00 -0.73
CA ASP A 76 -10.69 -6.29 -0.27
C ASP A 76 -9.16 -6.31 -0.23
N LEU A 77 -8.51 -5.66 -1.20
CA LEU A 77 -7.07 -5.42 -1.16
C LEU A 77 -6.68 -4.58 0.07
N ARG A 78 -7.43 -3.52 0.40
CA ARG A 78 -7.17 -2.70 1.61
C ARG A 78 -7.36 -3.51 2.89
N LYS A 79 -8.40 -4.35 2.97
CA LYS A 79 -8.62 -5.26 4.09
C LYS A 79 -7.45 -6.22 4.28
N LYS A 80 -6.97 -6.84 3.19
CA LYS A 80 -5.80 -7.73 3.23
C LYS A 80 -4.49 -6.99 3.52
N HIS A 81 -4.36 -5.76 3.07
CA HIS A 81 -3.26 -4.87 3.45
C HIS A 81 -3.24 -4.64 4.97
N HIS A 82 -4.38 -4.29 5.60
CA HIS A 82 -4.44 -4.13 7.07
C HIS A 82 -4.07 -5.41 7.84
N PHE A 83 -4.45 -6.59 7.34
CA PHE A 83 -4.01 -7.87 7.89
C PHE A 83 -2.49 -8.05 7.80
N THR A 84 -1.91 -7.71 6.66
CA THR A 84 -0.47 -7.81 6.43
C THR A 84 0.32 -6.84 7.32
N ILE A 85 -0.21 -5.62 7.53
CA ILE A 85 0.32 -4.67 8.53
C ILE A 85 0.32 -5.27 9.93
N GLU A 86 -0.83 -5.78 10.38
CA GLU A 86 -0.98 -6.31 11.73
C GLU A 86 -0.01 -7.47 11.99
N ASN A 87 0.11 -8.43 11.06
CA ASN A 87 1.05 -9.54 11.22
C ASN A 87 2.51 -9.08 11.19
N THR A 88 2.86 -8.11 10.34
CA THR A 88 4.19 -7.52 10.33
C THR A 88 4.52 -6.86 11.67
N GLN A 89 3.59 -6.07 12.22
CA GLN A 89 3.77 -5.42 13.52
C GLN A 89 3.89 -6.44 14.66
N ARG A 90 3.07 -7.50 14.63
CA ARG A 90 3.13 -8.60 15.60
C ARG A 90 4.48 -9.30 15.57
N ARG A 91 4.98 -9.70 14.40
CA ARG A 91 6.32 -10.31 14.25
C ARG A 91 7.41 -9.42 14.84
N ARG A 92 7.41 -8.13 14.51
CA ARG A 92 8.38 -7.14 15.03
C ARG A 92 8.28 -6.92 16.55
N ALA A 93 7.11 -7.19 17.13
CA ALA A 93 6.88 -7.15 18.57
C ALA A 93 7.14 -8.51 19.26
N GLY A 94 7.60 -9.54 18.54
CA GLY A 94 7.79 -10.89 19.07
C GLY A 94 6.48 -11.64 19.37
N GLN A 95 5.36 -11.15 18.84
CA GLN A 95 4.03 -11.75 19.00
C GLN A 95 3.75 -12.73 17.86
N THR A 96 2.89 -13.71 18.13
CA THR A 96 2.44 -14.66 17.12
C THR A 96 1.57 -13.97 16.06
N GLU A 97 1.76 -14.39 14.81
CA GLU A 97 0.94 -13.96 13.69
C GLU A 97 -0.50 -14.45 13.86
N LEU A 98 -1.45 -13.67 13.34
CA LEU A 98 -2.84 -14.06 13.27
C LEU A 98 -3.10 -14.85 11.99
N SER A 99 -3.97 -15.85 12.10
CA SER A 99 -4.69 -16.37 10.93
C SER A 99 -5.64 -15.31 10.39
N TRP A 100 -6.08 -15.48 9.13
CA TRP A 100 -7.04 -14.56 8.52
C TRP A 100 -8.34 -14.47 9.32
N GLU A 101 -8.88 -15.59 9.77
CA GLU A 101 -10.09 -15.66 10.58
C GLU A 101 -9.92 -14.98 11.94
N ALA A 102 -8.78 -15.22 12.59
CA ALA A 102 -8.46 -14.58 13.86
C ALA A 102 -8.36 -13.06 13.70
N PHE A 103 -7.74 -12.56 12.62
CA PHE A 103 -7.71 -11.12 12.31
C PHE A 103 -9.11 -10.55 12.09
N LEU A 104 -9.97 -11.25 11.36
CA LEU A 104 -11.34 -10.80 11.14
C LEU A 104 -12.10 -10.67 12.47
N LYS A 105 -12.03 -11.69 13.33
CA LYS A 105 -12.75 -11.73 14.61
C LYS A 105 -12.21 -10.72 15.63
N THR A 106 -10.89 -10.61 15.74
CA THR A 106 -10.23 -9.81 16.79
C THR A 106 -10.08 -8.34 16.42
N ARG A 107 -9.90 -8.03 15.13
CA ARG A 107 -9.67 -6.67 14.63
C ARG A 107 -10.79 -6.19 13.71
N TRP A 108 -10.98 -6.84 12.56
CA TRP A 108 -11.79 -6.26 11.48
C TRP A 108 -13.28 -6.13 11.81
N GLN A 109 -13.85 -7.06 12.58
CA GLN A 109 -15.25 -6.99 13.00
C GLN A 109 -15.50 -5.85 13.99
N LYS A 110 -14.46 -5.39 14.70
CA LYS A 110 -14.57 -4.38 15.73
C LYS A 110 -14.81 -2.99 15.11
N PRO A 111 -15.93 -2.31 15.41
CA PRO A 111 -16.29 -1.03 14.81
C PRO A 111 -15.21 0.06 14.98
N TRP A 112 -14.64 0.17 16.18
CA TRP A 112 -13.62 1.15 16.52
C TRP A 112 -12.31 0.98 15.72
N TYR A 113 -11.98 -0.24 15.32
CA TYR A 113 -10.85 -0.49 14.43
C TYR A 113 -11.25 -0.24 12.96
N ARG A 114 -12.38 -0.80 12.53
CA ARG A 114 -12.78 -0.83 11.13
C ARG A 114 -13.20 0.52 10.57
N TYR A 115 -13.95 1.33 11.31
CA TYR A 115 -14.49 2.59 10.79
C TYR A 115 -13.43 3.64 10.44
N PRO A 116 -12.47 3.98 11.31
CA PRO A 116 -11.43 4.95 10.95
C PRO A 116 -10.56 4.46 9.78
N LYS A 117 -10.28 3.14 9.71
CA LYS A 117 -9.55 2.53 8.58
C LYS A 117 -10.36 2.62 7.29
N ARG A 118 -11.64 2.27 7.32
CA ARG A 118 -12.54 2.39 6.15
C ARG A 118 -12.64 3.82 5.64
N ARG A 119 -12.75 4.81 6.52
CA ARG A 119 -12.75 6.23 6.12
C ARG A 119 -11.49 6.57 5.32
N THR A 120 -10.33 6.18 5.85
CA THR A 120 -9.05 6.40 5.18
C THR A 120 -8.96 5.65 3.85
N ASP A 121 -9.40 4.39 3.83
CA ASP A 121 -9.42 3.55 2.62
C ASP A 121 -10.33 4.13 1.53
N TRP A 122 -11.51 4.66 1.91
CA TRP A 122 -12.40 5.39 0.99
C TRP A 122 -11.68 6.56 0.35
N GLY A 123 -11.00 7.40 1.14
CA GLY A 123 -10.24 8.54 0.63
C GLY A 123 -9.15 8.12 -0.37
N ILE A 124 -8.38 7.09 -0.05
CA ILE A 124 -7.34 6.53 -0.95
C ILE A 124 -7.96 6.04 -2.27
N ILE A 125 -9.07 5.30 -2.18
CA ILE A 125 -9.73 4.71 -3.35
C ILE A 125 -10.34 5.80 -4.24
N LEU A 126 -11.00 6.80 -3.65
CA LEU A 126 -11.58 7.92 -4.39
C LEU A 126 -10.48 8.75 -5.06
N TYR A 127 -9.41 9.08 -4.35
CA TYR A 127 -8.27 9.78 -4.93
C TYR A 127 -7.64 9.02 -6.11
N LYS A 128 -7.51 7.69 -5.99
CA LYS A 128 -7.03 6.85 -7.09
C LYS A 128 -7.99 6.85 -8.29
N LYS A 129 -9.30 6.77 -8.05
CA LYS A 129 -10.32 6.87 -9.11
C LYS A 129 -10.29 8.23 -9.79
N ALA A 130 -10.06 9.32 -9.04
CA ALA A 130 -9.87 10.65 -9.58
C ALA A 130 -8.69 10.68 -10.58
N GLY A 131 -7.55 10.09 -10.23
CA GLY A 131 -6.42 9.96 -11.17
C GLY A 131 -6.76 9.22 -12.48
N LEU A 132 -7.61 8.19 -12.43
CA LEU A 132 -8.08 7.50 -13.64
C LEU A 132 -9.00 8.39 -14.48
N TYR A 133 -9.89 9.15 -13.85
CA TYR A 133 -10.78 10.08 -14.56
C TYR A 133 -9.99 11.21 -15.21
N TYR A 134 -8.94 11.70 -14.57
CA TYR A 134 -7.99 12.63 -15.17
C TYR A 134 -7.36 12.05 -16.43
N GLY A 135 -6.82 10.83 -16.37
CA GLY A 135 -6.26 10.15 -17.55
C GLY A 135 -7.27 9.91 -18.68
N LYS A 136 -8.55 9.70 -18.34
CA LYS A 136 -9.66 9.56 -19.31
C LYS A 136 -10.27 10.89 -19.76
N ARG A 137 -9.74 12.04 -19.32
CA ARG A 137 -10.27 13.40 -19.57
C ARG A 137 -11.74 13.59 -19.16
N GLN A 138 -12.20 12.87 -18.14
CA GLN A 138 -13.57 12.95 -17.62
C GLN A 138 -13.66 13.96 -16.46
N PHE A 139 -13.53 15.25 -16.78
CA PHE A 139 -13.35 16.31 -15.77
C PHE A 139 -14.50 16.45 -14.77
N PHE A 140 -15.75 16.29 -15.18
CA PHE A 140 -16.89 16.32 -14.25
C PHE A 140 -16.80 15.23 -13.17
N LYS A 141 -16.47 13.99 -13.58
CA LYS A 141 -16.29 12.87 -12.65
C LYS A 141 -15.04 13.04 -11.79
N LEU A 142 -13.98 13.60 -12.36
CA LEU A 142 -12.75 13.95 -11.64
C LEU A 142 -13.05 14.92 -10.50
N ILE A 143 -13.69 16.06 -10.79
CA ILE A 143 -13.97 17.10 -9.79
C ILE A 143 -14.84 16.53 -8.67
N GLY A 144 -15.96 15.87 -9.01
CA GLY A 144 -16.85 15.27 -8.02
C GLY A 144 -16.15 14.21 -7.15
N THR A 145 -15.36 13.33 -7.76
CA THR A 145 -14.65 12.27 -7.01
C THR A 145 -13.54 12.83 -6.13
N LEU A 146 -12.79 13.83 -6.60
CA LEU A 146 -11.73 14.48 -5.84
C LEU A 146 -12.29 15.27 -4.66
N PHE A 147 -13.40 15.99 -4.87
CA PHE A 147 -14.10 16.70 -3.80
C PHE A 147 -14.54 15.74 -2.69
N MET A 148 -15.17 14.61 -3.06
CA MET A 148 -15.54 13.58 -2.09
C MET A 148 -14.33 12.97 -1.38
N ALA A 149 -13.20 12.79 -2.07
CA ALA A 149 -11.96 12.31 -1.45
C ALA A 149 -11.45 13.31 -0.39
N LEU A 150 -11.49 14.61 -0.70
CA LEU A 150 -11.07 15.69 0.19
C LEU A 150 -11.94 15.76 1.45
N LEU A 151 -13.26 15.61 1.33
CA LEU A 151 -14.17 15.60 2.49
C LEU A 151 -13.90 14.41 3.43
N ILE A 152 -13.58 13.24 2.89
CA ILE A 152 -13.43 12.01 3.67
C ILE A 152 -12.04 11.90 4.32
N ALA A 153 -10.98 12.23 3.57
CA ALA A 153 -9.59 12.08 3.99
C ALA A 153 -8.73 13.28 3.55
N PRO A 154 -8.99 14.48 4.10
CA PRO A 154 -8.36 15.73 3.64
C PRO A 154 -6.83 15.67 3.75
N GLU A 155 -6.30 15.17 4.86
CA GLU A 155 -4.85 15.05 5.09
C GLU A 155 -4.16 14.19 4.03
N HIS A 156 -4.79 13.09 3.60
CA HIS A 156 -4.21 12.20 2.60
C HIS A 156 -4.15 12.88 1.23
N VAL A 157 -5.27 13.51 0.84
CA VAL A 157 -5.39 14.17 -0.47
C VAL A 157 -4.45 15.37 -0.56
N VAL A 158 -4.44 16.25 0.46
CA VAL A 158 -3.57 17.44 0.48
C VAL A 158 -2.10 17.05 0.40
N LYS A 159 -1.64 16.10 1.23
CA LYS A 159 -0.24 15.63 1.19
C LYS A 159 0.15 15.10 -0.19
N ARG A 160 -0.74 14.31 -0.82
CA ARG A 160 -0.48 13.73 -2.15
C ARG A 160 -0.43 14.79 -3.24
N VAL A 161 -1.36 15.76 -3.24
CA VAL A 161 -1.39 16.84 -4.23
C VAL A 161 -0.15 17.72 -4.11
N ILE A 162 0.24 18.12 -2.89
CA ILE A 162 1.47 18.91 -2.67
C ILE A 162 2.70 18.15 -3.18
N LEU A 163 2.80 16.85 -2.89
CA LEU A 163 3.90 16.02 -3.34
C LEU A 163 3.95 15.95 -4.87
N GLN A 164 2.82 15.75 -5.54
CA GLN A 164 2.75 15.72 -7.01
C GLN A 164 3.17 17.05 -7.64
N ILE A 165 2.73 18.19 -7.09
CA ILE A 165 3.12 19.52 -7.58
C ILE A 165 4.65 19.68 -7.50
N ARG A 166 5.25 19.28 -6.37
CA ARG A 166 6.71 19.33 -6.19
C ARG A 166 7.46 18.41 -7.15
N THR A 167 6.96 17.20 -7.38
CA THR A 167 7.59 16.24 -8.29
C THR A 167 7.49 16.67 -9.75
N ILE A 168 6.37 17.26 -10.17
CA ILE A 168 6.21 17.81 -11.52
C ILE A 168 7.17 18.99 -11.72
N GLY A 169 7.39 19.85 -10.71
CA GLY A 169 8.36 20.94 -10.77
C GLY A 169 9.79 20.48 -11.08
N HIS A 170 10.22 19.36 -10.52
CA HIS A 170 11.56 18.80 -10.78
C HIS A 170 11.72 18.04 -12.10
N GLN A 171 10.63 17.73 -12.82
CA GLN A 171 10.74 17.08 -14.14
C GLN A 171 10.98 18.07 -15.29
N TYR A 172 10.98 19.38 -15.01
CA TYR A 172 11.20 20.46 -15.98
C TYR A 172 12.38 21.38 -15.63
N GLU A 173 13.24 20.96 -14.70
CA GLU A 173 14.58 21.53 -14.44
C GLU A 173 15.65 20.53 -14.92
#